data_AF-A0A2A5VW92-F1
#
_entry.id   AF-A0A2A5VW92-F1
#
_cell.length_a   1.000
_cell.length_b   1.000
_cell.length_c   1.000
_cell.angle_alpha   90.00
_cell.angle_beta   90.00
_cell.angle_gamma   90.00
#
_symmetry.space_group_name_H-M   'P 1'
#
loop_
_entity.id
_entity.type
_entity.pdbx_description
1 polymer ?
#
loop_
_entity_poly.entity_id
_entity_poly.type
_entity_poly.pdbx_seq_one_letter_code
_entity_poly.pdbx_strand_id
1 'polypeptide(L)' 'MFFVYVLKNTRGLQYIGHTADLKRRLDQHNSPDGHMHLGKYTHRNGLWELLAEEI' A
#
# COMPACT_ATOMS: atom_id res chain seq x y z
N MET A 1 -5.17 17.29 2.97
CA MET A 1 -4.79 16.39 4.09
C MET A 1 -4.00 15.23 3.51
N PHE A 2 -2.97 14.74 4.18
CA PHE A 2 -2.17 13.61 3.72
C PHE A 2 -2.07 12.61 4.85
N PHE A 3 -2.40 11.35 4.58
CA PHE A 3 -2.21 10.28 5.53
C PHE A 3 -0.79 9.74 5.45
N VAL A 4 -0.20 9.40 6.59
CA VAL A 4 0.91 8.45 6.69
C VAL A 4 0.33 7.10 7.07
N TYR A 5 0.72 6.02 6.41
CA TYR A 5 0.13 4.70 6.60
C TYR A 5 1.17 3.58 6.66
N VAL A 6 0.79 2.48 7.31
CA VAL A 6 1.52 1.22 7.36
C VAL A 6 0.64 0.12 6.79
N LEU A 7 1.14 -0.62 5.80
CA LEU A 7 0.53 -1.82 5.27
C LEU A 7 1.28 -3.06 5.75
N LYS A 8 0.57 -4.19 5.85
CA LYS A 8 1.15 -5.51 6.09
C LYS A 8 0.70 -6.48 5.02
N ASN A 9 1.58 -7.34 4.54
CA ASN A 9 1.21 -8.40 3.60
C ASN A 9 1.04 -9.76 4.29
N THR A 10 0.58 -10.75 3.51
CA THR A 10 0.42 -12.15 3.95
C THR A 10 1.74 -12.82 4.39
N ARG A 11 2.88 -12.25 4.01
CA ARG A 11 4.23 -12.73 4.39
C ARG A 11 4.78 -12.07 5.65
N GLY A 12 4.02 -11.17 6.28
CA GLY A 12 4.44 -10.42 7.46
C GLY A 12 5.36 -9.22 7.17
N LEU A 13 5.60 -8.88 5.91
CA LEU A 13 6.33 -7.67 5.51
C LEU A 13 5.47 -6.44 5.76
N GLN A 14 6.14 -5.35 6.11
CA GLN A 14 5.52 -4.05 6.32
C GLN A 14 5.95 -3.06 5.24
N TYR A 15 5.05 -2.15 4.88
CA TYR A 15 5.33 -1.06 3.95
C TYR A 15 4.77 0.25 4.50
N ILE A 16 5.62 1.28 4.54
CA ILE A 16 5.26 2.61 5.02
C ILE A 16 5.17 3.53 3.82
N GLY A 17 4.10 4.32 3.77
CA GLY A 17 3.90 5.30 2.72
C GLY A 17 3.08 6.48 3.20
N HIS A 18 2.89 7.44 2.31
CA HIS A 18 1.97 8.55 2.54
C HIS A 18 1.14 8.83 1.28
N THR A 19 -0.07 9.34 1.46
CA THR A 19 -0.98 9.65 0.35
C THR A 19 -2.12 10.55 0.79
N ALA A 20 -2.69 11.32 -0.14
CA ALA A 20 -3.92 12.08 0.11
C ALA A 20 -5.19 11.21 0.02
N ASP A 21 -5.10 10.00 -0.55
CA ASP A 21 -6.24 9.10 -0.75
C ASP A 21 -5.80 7.66 -0.45
N LEU A 22 -6.04 7.23 0.78
CA LEU A 22 -5.58 5.95 1.29
C LEU A 22 -6.30 4.76 0.65
N LYS A 23 -7.62 4.87 0.47
CA LYS A 23 -8.42 3.80 -0.13
C LYS A 23 -7.95 3.52 -1.56
N ARG A 24 -7.82 4.56 -2.39
CA ARG A 24 -7.31 4.41 -3.76
C ARG A 24 -5.90 3.83 -3.76
N ARG A 25 -5.04 4.22 -2.82
CA ARG A 25 -3.66 3.73 -2.74
C ARG A 25 -3.60 2.25 -2.35
N LEU A 26 -4.42 1.81 -1.39
CA LEU A 26 -4.52 0.40 -1.01
C LEU A 26 -5.02 -0.44 -2.19
N ASP A 27 -6.06 0.03 -2.88
CA ASP A 27 -6.59 -0.63 -4.09
C ASP A 27 -5.52 -0.75 -5.18
N GLN A 28 -4.67 0.28 -5.35
CA GLN A 28 -3.53 0.21 -6.27
C GLN A 28 -2.54 -0.88 -5.86
N HIS A 29 -2.13 -0.96 -4.58
CA HIS A 29 -1.19 -1.99 -4.09
C HIS A 29 -1.64 -3.42 -4.35
N ASN A 30 -2.95 -3.65 -4.44
CA ASN A 30 -3.55 -4.96 -4.67
C ASN A 30 -4.01 -5.19 -6.12
N SER A 31 -3.90 -4.18 -7.01
CA SER A 31 -4.30 -4.30 -8.40
C SER A 31 -3.17 -4.86 -9.28
N PRO A 32 -3.46 -5.80 -10.20
CA PRO A 32 -2.49 -6.29 -11.18
C PRO A 32 -2.00 -5.20 -12.16
N ASP A 33 -2.76 -4.12 -12.34
CA ASP A 33 -2.39 -2.97 -13.21
C ASP A 33 -1.50 -1.94 -12.50
N GLY A 34 -1.19 -2.16 -11.21
CA GLY A 34 -0.39 -1.25 -10.39
C GLY A 34 1.06 -1.03 -10.88
N HIS A 35 1.51 -1.82 -11.86
CA HIS A 35 2.87 -1.83 -12.42
C HIS A 35 3.39 -0.47 -12.91
N MET A 36 2.52 0.45 -13.36
CA MET A 36 2.95 1.74 -13.91
C MET A 36 3.21 2.82 -12.85
N HIS A 37 2.62 2.70 -11.66
CA HIS A 37 2.63 3.76 -10.64
C HIS A 37 3.07 3.31 -9.25
N LEU A 38 3.33 2.01 -9.06
CA LEU A 38 3.71 1.44 -7.77
C LEU A 38 5.16 0.96 -7.76
N GLY A 39 5.80 1.10 -6.61
CA GLY A 39 7.12 0.54 -6.38
C GLY A 39 7.11 -0.96 -6.60
N LYS A 40 8.09 -1.47 -7.36
CA LYS A 40 8.28 -2.91 -7.65
C LYS A 40 8.21 -3.80 -6.40
N TYR A 41 8.50 -3.23 -5.23
CA TYR A 41 8.48 -3.90 -3.94
C TYR A 41 7.09 -4.39 -3.54
N THR A 42 6.06 -3.53 -3.57
CA THR A 42 4.74 -3.92 -3.02
C THR A 42 4.04 -4.91 -3.94
N HIS A 43 4.13 -4.72 -5.25
CA HIS A 43 3.49 -5.62 -6.22
C HIS A 43 4.01 -7.07 -6.17
N ARG A 44 5.30 -7.30 -5.89
CA ARG A 44 5.89 -8.66 -5.88
C ARG A 44 5.63 -9.44 -4.58
N ASN A 45 4.99 -8.80 -3.61
CA ASN A 45 4.91 -9.28 -2.25
C ASN A 45 3.48 -9.69 -1.83
N GLY A 46 2.58 -9.86 -2.80
CA GLY A 46 1.23 -10.36 -2.56
C GLY A 46 0.26 -9.30 -2.06
N LEU A 47 -0.87 -9.74 -1.51
CA LEU A 47 -1.92 -8.86 -1.02
C LEU A 47 -1.47 -8.09 0.23
N TRP A 48 -1.85 -6.82 0.26
CA TRP A 48 -1.60 -5.87 1.32
C TRP A 48 -2.90 -5.51 2.03
N GLU A 49 -2.80 -5.41 3.35
CA GLU A 49 -3.86 -4.97 4.24
C GLU A 49 -3.37 -3.75 5.02
N LEU A 50 -4.29 -2.84 5.33
CA LEU A 50 -3.99 -1.68 6.15
C LEU A 50 -3.78 -2.10 7.60
N LEU A 51 -2.65 -1.71 8.18
CA LEU A 51 -2.31 -1.96 9.59
C LEU A 51 -2.54 -0.73 10.47
N ALA A 52 -2.16 0.46 9.99
CA ALA A 52 -2.30 1.71 10.71
C ALA A 52 -2.32 2.91 9.74
N GLU A 53 -2.96 4.01 10.15
CA GLU A 53 -2.95 5.31 9.46
C GLU A 53 -2.93 6.46 10.47
N GLU A 54 -2.31 7.57 10.10
CA GLU A 54 -2.29 8.84 10.84
C GLU A 54 -2.51 10.00 9.85
N ILE A 55 -3.21 11.05 10.28
CA ILE A 55 -3.69 12.19 9.47
C ILE A 55 -2.72 13.36 9.50
#